data_AF-A0A7J8EZJ9-F1
#
_entry.id   AF-A0A7J8EZJ9-F1
#
_cell.length_a   1.000
_cell.length_b   1.000
_cell.length_c   1.000
_cell.angle_alpha   90.00
_cell.angle_beta   90.00
_cell.angle_gamma   90.00
#
_symmetry.space_group_name_H-M   'P 1'
#
loop_
_entity.id
_entity.type
_entity.pdbx_description
1 polymer ?
#
loop_
_entity_poly.entity_id
_entity_poly.type
_entity_poly.pdbx_seq_one_letter_code
_entity_poly.pdbx_strand_id
1 'polypeptide(L)'
;MKTAPGVPDIQRSRKEPETRFAVSIGYWDDPYIQHFVRLSKERKAPEINRGYFARVHGISQLMKAFLRKTECHCQVINLGAGMDTAFWMLKDQDLLPSKYFEVDFPMIVTRKLHNIKFKPLLSQPILELHCEDTLHMDGHLLDSKRYAIIGADLRDISELEEKLKKCNMNTQLPTLLVTECVLVYMTPEQSASLIKWAASSFVTAMFVNYEQVNMEDRFGQIMVENLRRRQCDLAGVEPCKSLESQKQRLLSNGWETASAMNMMELYSRLPRTEVSRIESLEFLDELELLEQLMQHYCLCWATKGGSHLGLKDITC
;
A
#
# COMPACT_ATOMS: atom_id res chain seq x y z
N MET A 1 7.78 30.56 -2.63
CA MET A 1 7.81 29.11 -2.33
C MET A 1 7.82 28.35 -3.64
N LYS A 2 9.00 27.91 -4.11
CA LYS A 2 9.10 27.05 -5.28
C LYS A 2 8.77 25.63 -4.84
N THR A 3 7.68 25.06 -5.33
CA THR A 3 7.35 23.64 -5.16
C THR A 3 8.51 22.80 -5.69
N ALA A 4 8.99 21.83 -4.89
CA ALA A 4 10.07 20.93 -5.31
C ALA A 4 9.68 20.23 -6.64
N PRO A 5 10.57 20.18 -7.65
CA PRO A 5 10.31 19.45 -8.88
C PRO A 5 10.04 17.97 -8.54
N GLY A 6 8.92 17.41 -9.04
CA GLY A 6 8.52 16.00 -8.84
C GLY A 6 7.22 15.75 -8.07
N VAL A 7 6.66 16.74 -7.37
CA VAL A 7 5.41 16.58 -6.58
C VAL A 7 4.13 16.37 -7.42
N PRO A 8 3.92 17.05 -8.58
CA PRO A 8 2.68 16.92 -9.35
C PRO A 8 2.46 15.53 -9.98
N ASP A 9 3.54 14.79 -10.27
CA ASP A 9 3.47 13.59 -11.11
C ASP A 9 3.32 12.29 -10.30
N ILE A 10 3.94 12.24 -9.11
CA ILE A 10 3.70 11.19 -8.10
C ILE A 10 2.21 11.15 -7.70
N GLN A 11 1.51 12.27 -7.82
CA GLN A 11 0.08 12.36 -7.54
C GLN A 11 -0.82 11.78 -8.64
N ARG A 12 -0.29 11.46 -9.84
CA ARG A 12 -1.04 10.78 -10.91
C ARG A 12 -1.04 9.25 -10.78
N SER A 13 -0.06 8.66 -10.09
CA SER A 13 0.11 7.19 -10.00
C SER A 13 -0.64 6.50 -8.86
N ARG A 14 -1.34 7.23 -7.98
CA ARG A 14 -1.81 6.71 -6.67
C ARG A 14 -3.22 6.10 -6.67
N LYS A 15 -3.32 4.98 -7.37
CA LYS A 15 -4.47 4.10 -7.69
C LYS A 15 -5.07 4.36 -9.07
N GLU A 16 -4.63 3.46 -9.91
CA GLU A 16 -4.66 3.43 -11.35
C GLU A 16 -6.01 2.88 -11.84
N PRO A 17 -6.58 3.41 -12.95
CA PRO A 17 -7.72 2.81 -13.65
C PRO A 17 -7.61 1.28 -13.85
N GLU A 18 -6.38 0.77 -13.87
CA GLU A 18 -5.94 -0.62 -13.91
C GLU A 18 -6.52 -1.46 -12.76
N THR A 19 -6.43 -0.98 -11.50
CA THR A 19 -6.97 -1.71 -10.34
C THR A 19 -8.48 -1.89 -10.45
N ARG A 20 -9.21 -0.84 -10.84
CA ARG A 20 -10.66 -0.92 -11.08
C ARG A 20 -11.00 -1.82 -12.29
N PHE A 21 -10.16 -1.81 -13.33
CA PHE A 21 -10.35 -2.66 -14.49
C PHE A 21 -10.24 -4.14 -14.12
N ALA A 22 -9.21 -4.55 -13.36
CA ALA A 22 -9.04 -5.91 -12.88
C ALA A 22 -10.21 -6.38 -11.97
N VAL A 23 -10.75 -5.51 -11.11
CA VAL A 23 -11.98 -5.80 -10.35
C VAL A 23 -13.17 -6.04 -11.28
N SER A 24 -13.35 -5.21 -12.31
CA SER A 24 -14.51 -5.31 -13.22
C SER A 24 -14.57 -6.59 -14.03
N ILE A 25 -13.44 -7.28 -14.19
CA ILE A 25 -13.33 -8.57 -14.88
C ILE A 25 -13.18 -9.75 -13.90
N GLY A 26 -13.30 -9.51 -12.59
CA GLY A 26 -13.44 -10.56 -11.57
C GLY A 26 -12.15 -11.08 -10.93
N TYR A 27 -11.02 -10.37 -11.03
CA TYR A 27 -9.79 -10.82 -10.36
C TYR A 27 -9.95 -10.86 -8.83
N TRP A 28 -10.63 -9.88 -8.24
CA TRP A 28 -11.10 -9.90 -6.85
C TRP A 28 -12.33 -9.00 -6.69
N ASP A 29 -13.03 -9.16 -5.57
CA ASP A 29 -14.20 -8.38 -5.24
C ASP A 29 -13.83 -7.11 -4.49
N ASP A 30 -14.22 -5.95 -5.04
CA ASP A 30 -14.11 -4.65 -4.37
C ASP A 30 -15.32 -3.78 -4.79
N PRO A 31 -16.39 -3.73 -3.98
CA PRO A 31 -17.58 -2.95 -4.30
C PRO A 31 -17.36 -1.43 -4.14
N TYR A 32 -16.22 -1.00 -3.59
CA TYR A 32 -15.96 0.37 -3.19
C TYR A 32 -15.12 1.15 -4.20
N ILE A 33 -14.18 0.50 -4.89
CA ILE A 33 -13.22 1.18 -5.80
C ILE A 33 -13.91 1.98 -6.91
N GLN A 34 -15.10 1.53 -7.32
CA GLN A 34 -15.92 2.21 -8.32
C GLN A 34 -16.37 3.62 -7.93
N HIS A 35 -16.37 3.94 -6.64
CA HIS A 35 -16.72 5.26 -6.12
C HIS A 35 -15.53 6.23 -6.09
N PHE A 36 -14.31 5.75 -6.29
CA PHE A 36 -13.10 6.58 -6.26
C PHE A 36 -12.47 6.82 -7.63
N VAL A 37 -12.40 5.79 -8.47
CA VAL A 37 -11.67 5.82 -9.75
C VAL A 37 -12.65 5.46 -10.86
N ARG A 38 -12.59 6.08 -12.04
CA ARG A 38 -13.44 5.71 -13.19
C ARG A 38 -12.96 4.41 -13.84
N LEU A 39 -13.88 3.63 -14.42
CA LEU A 39 -13.49 2.44 -15.17
C LEU A 39 -12.75 2.83 -16.46
N SER A 40 -11.55 2.28 -16.67
CA SER A 40 -10.83 2.42 -17.94
C SER A 40 -11.64 1.83 -19.08
N LYS A 41 -11.74 2.54 -20.21
CA LYS A 41 -12.31 1.99 -21.45
C LYS A 41 -11.27 1.19 -22.25
N GLU A 42 -9.99 1.46 -22.02
CA GLU A 42 -8.89 0.74 -22.64
C GLU A 42 -8.65 -0.58 -21.91
N ARG A 43 -8.61 -1.67 -22.67
CA ARG A 43 -8.22 -2.98 -22.16
C ARG A 43 -6.77 -2.93 -21.68
N LYS A 44 -6.52 -3.60 -20.56
CA LYS A 44 -5.18 -3.81 -20.02
C LYS A 44 -4.73 -5.22 -20.39
N ALA A 45 -3.43 -5.40 -20.57
CA ALA A 45 -2.86 -6.69 -20.91
C ALA A 45 -3.05 -7.67 -19.73
N PRO A 46 -3.35 -8.96 -19.96
CA PRO A 46 -3.67 -9.92 -18.89
C PRO A 46 -2.58 -10.02 -17.81
N GLU A 47 -1.30 -9.93 -18.19
CA GLU A 47 -0.16 -9.96 -17.28
C GLU A 47 -0.16 -8.78 -16.29
N ILE A 48 -0.69 -7.62 -16.70
CA ILE A 48 -0.87 -6.47 -15.82
C ILE A 48 -1.94 -6.79 -14.76
N ASN A 49 -3.07 -7.35 -15.18
CA ASN A 49 -4.17 -7.66 -14.25
C ASN A 49 -3.77 -8.79 -13.27
N ARG A 50 -3.07 -9.83 -13.75
CA ARG A 50 -2.48 -10.89 -12.91
C ARG A 50 -1.45 -10.31 -11.93
N GLY A 51 -0.61 -9.37 -12.38
CA GLY A 51 0.30 -8.60 -11.54
C GLY A 51 -0.41 -7.88 -10.40
N TYR A 52 -1.46 -7.13 -10.73
CA TYR A 52 -2.29 -6.42 -9.75
C TYR A 52 -2.98 -7.37 -8.76
N PHE A 53 -3.48 -8.51 -9.24
CA PHE A 53 -4.07 -9.52 -8.37
C PHE A 53 -3.04 -10.04 -7.36
N ALA A 54 -1.85 -10.48 -7.81
CA ALA A 54 -0.81 -11.00 -6.93
C ALA A 54 -0.37 -9.96 -5.88
N ARG A 55 -0.23 -8.69 -6.29
CA ARG A 55 0.04 -7.55 -5.42
C ARG A 55 -1.02 -7.39 -4.33
N VAL A 56 -2.29 -7.27 -4.72
CA VAL A 56 -3.41 -7.06 -3.78
C VAL A 56 -3.56 -8.26 -2.86
N HIS A 57 -3.44 -9.48 -3.39
CA HIS A 57 -3.50 -10.72 -2.61
C HIS A 57 -2.40 -10.77 -1.56
N GLY A 58 -1.14 -10.56 -1.96
CA GLY A 58 0.02 -10.64 -1.05
C GLY A 58 -0.06 -9.67 0.13
N ILE A 59 -0.36 -8.40 -0.17
CA ILE A 59 -0.53 -7.36 0.87
C ILE A 59 -1.72 -7.71 1.78
N SER A 60 -2.82 -8.17 1.20
CA SER A 60 -4.01 -8.59 1.97
C SER A 60 -3.70 -9.75 2.91
N GLN A 61 -2.93 -10.75 2.48
CA GLN A 61 -2.56 -11.88 3.33
C GLN A 61 -1.68 -11.47 4.50
N LEU A 62 -0.65 -10.65 4.27
CA LEU A 62 0.21 -10.13 5.34
C LEU A 62 -0.59 -9.27 6.33
N MET A 63 -1.46 -8.40 5.84
CA MET A 63 -2.34 -7.58 6.67
C MET A 63 -3.27 -8.46 7.52
N LYS A 64 -3.94 -9.44 6.92
CA LYS A 64 -4.81 -10.39 7.63
C LYS A 64 -4.03 -11.22 8.65
N ALA A 65 -2.83 -11.67 8.33
CA ALA A 65 -1.98 -12.41 9.25
C ALA A 65 -1.62 -11.55 10.47
N PHE A 66 -1.23 -10.29 10.26
CA PHE A 66 -0.98 -9.34 11.34
C PHE A 66 -2.21 -9.12 12.22
N LEU A 67 -3.37 -8.84 11.61
CA LEU A 67 -4.64 -8.64 12.32
C LEU A 67 -5.04 -9.86 13.16
N ARG A 68 -4.83 -11.08 12.64
CA ARG A 68 -5.08 -12.31 13.41
C ARG A 68 -4.14 -12.45 14.60
N LYS A 69 -2.83 -12.18 14.41
CA LYS A 69 -1.83 -12.27 15.50
C LYS A 69 -2.06 -11.25 16.61
N THR A 70 -2.68 -10.12 16.30
CA THR A 70 -3.00 -9.06 17.26
C THR A 70 -4.44 -9.11 17.75
N GLU A 71 -5.24 -10.08 17.30
CA GLU A 71 -6.69 -10.15 17.56
C GLU A 71 -7.41 -8.82 17.24
N CYS A 72 -6.98 -8.17 16.15
CA CYS A 72 -7.40 -6.83 15.73
C CYS A 72 -7.13 -5.69 16.75
N HIS A 73 -6.49 -5.97 17.89
CA HIS A 73 -6.05 -4.98 18.87
C HIS A 73 -4.75 -4.31 18.43
N CYS A 74 -4.80 -3.60 17.31
CA CYS A 74 -3.66 -2.97 16.66
C CYS A 74 -4.06 -1.73 15.87
N GLN A 75 -3.07 -1.07 15.26
CA GLN A 75 -3.28 0.00 14.29
C GLN A 75 -2.77 -0.42 12.91
N VAL A 76 -3.35 0.15 11.86
CA VAL A 76 -2.82 0.06 10.50
C VAL A 76 -2.60 1.46 9.97
N ILE A 77 -1.42 1.73 9.40
CA ILE A 77 -1.06 3.00 8.78
C ILE A 77 -0.67 2.73 7.32
N ASN A 78 -1.57 3.06 6.39
CA ASN A 78 -1.31 2.97 4.96
C ASN A 78 -0.69 4.30 4.47
N LEU A 79 0.61 4.27 4.18
CA LEU A 79 1.42 5.43 3.79
C LEU A 79 1.46 5.52 2.27
N GLY A 80 0.91 6.60 1.72
CA GLY A 80 0.68 6.76 0.28
C GLY A 80 -0.53 5.96 -0.22
N ALA A 81 -1.61 5.96 0.57
CA ALA A 81 -2.76 5.09 0.38
C ALA A 81 -3.52 5.32 -0.95
N GLY A 82 -3.40 6.50 -1.56
CA GLY A 82 -4.17 6.83 -2.76
C GLY A 82 -5.67 6.64 -2.55
N MET A 83 -6.32 5.99 -3.50
CA MET A 83 -7.75 5.64 -3.44
C MET A 83 -8.01 4.27 -2.80
N ASP A 84 -7.22 3.89 -1.78
CA ASP A 84 -7.35 2.57 -1.16
C ASP A 84 -8.72 2.31 -0.54
N THR A 85 -9.13 1.05 -0.53
CA THR A 85 -10.47 0.58 -0.14
C THR A 85 -10.41 -0.43 1.00
N ALA A 86 -9.21 -0.75 1.52
CA ALA A 86 -9.03 -1.82 2.48
C ALA A 86 -9.80 -1.58 3.79
N PHE A 87 -9.97 -0.33 4.24
CA PHE A 87 -10.80 -0.04 5.42
C PHE A 87 -12.20 -0.64 5.31
N TRP A 88 -12.90 -0.38 4.21
CA TRP A 88 -14.26 -0.89 4.01
C TRP A 88 -14.27 -2.41 3.81
N MET A 89 -13.32 -2.95 3.03
CA MET A 89 -13.21 -4.40 2.83
C MET A 89 -12.92 -5.16 4.14
N LEU A 90 -12.12 -4.59 5.04
CA LEU A 90 -11.85 -5.16 6.36
C LEU A 90 -13.09 -5.08 7.27
N LYS A 91 -13.89 -4.01 7.16
CA LYS A 91 -15.17 -3.89 7.88
C LYS A 91 -16.15 -4.98 7.46
N ASP A 92 -16.30 -5.21 6.16
CA ASP A 92 -17.17 -6.28 5.63
C ASP A 92 -16.74 -7.67 6.08
N GLN A 93 -15.45 -7.86 6.37
CA GLN A 93 -14.87 -9.12 6.83
C GLN A 93 -14.79 -9.23 8.36
N ASP A 94 -15.28 -8.23 9.11
CA ASP A 94 -15.18 -8.14 10.57
C ASP A 94 -13.72 -8.22 11.11
N LEU A 95 -12.79 -7.59 10.38
CA LEU A 95 -11.34 -7.59 10.66
C LEU A 95 -10.79 -6.18 10.92
N LEU A 96 -11.61 -5.26 11.42
CA LEU A 96 -11.18 -3.87 11.62
C LEU A 96 -10.17 -3.73 12.78
N PRO A 97 -9.00 -3.09 12.55
CA PRO A 97 -8.07 -2.76 13.64
C PRO A 97 -8.67 -1.73 14.59
N SER A 98 -8.07 -1.53 15.77
CA SER A 98 -8.46 -0.47 16.71
C SER A 98 -8.60 0.89 16.02
N LYS A 99 -7.66 1.26 15.14
CA LYS A 99 -7.79 2.40 14.24
C LYS A 99 -7.00 2.21 12.94
N TYR A 100 -7.60 2.59 11.82
CA TYR A 100 -6.97 2.57 10.50
C TYR A 100 -6.65 4.01 10.06
N PHE A 101 -5.40 4.24 9.68
CA PHE A 101 -4.90 5.54 9.25
C PHE A 101 -4.47 5.44 7.78
N GLU A 102 -4.83 6.44 7.01
CA GLU A 102 -4.30 6.67 5.68
C GLU A 102 -3.56 7.99 5.62
N VAL A 103 -2.46 8.00 4.91
CA VAL A 103 -1.70 9.22 4.64
C VAL A 103 -1.45 9.34 3.15
N ASP A 104 -1.71 10.52 2.58
CA ASP A 104 -1.27 10.84 1.23
C ASP A 104 -1.08 12.36 1.10
N PHE A 105 -0.64 12.82 -0.07
CA PHE A 105 -0.55 14.25 -0.35
C PHE A 105 -1.92 14.92 -0.16
N PRO A 106 -1.96 16.17 0.35
CA PRO A 106 -3.18 16.94 0.55
C PRO A 106 -4.15 16.93 -0.64
N MET A 107 -3.65 17.01 -1.88
CA MET A 107 -4.48 16.97 -3.08
C MET A 107 -5.20 15.62 -3.27
N ILE A 108 -4.53 14.51 -2.98
CA ILE A 108 -5.10 13.16 -3.10
C ILE A 108 -6.16 12.96 -2.03
N VAL A 109 -5.86 13.39 -0.80
CA VAL A 109 -6.79 13.34 0.32
C VAL A 109 -8.04 14.17 0.02
N THR A 110 -7.92 15.41 -0.46
CA THR A 110 -9.09 16.23 -0.85
C THR A 110 -9.99 15.52 -1.86
N ARG A 111 -9.41 14.84 -2.86
CA ARG A 111 -10.20 14.06 -3.84
C ARG A 111 -10.90 12.87 -3.19
N LYS A 112 -10.22 12.14 -2.32
CA LYS A 112 -10.80 10.99 -1.60
C LYS A 112 -11.92 11.43 -0.66
N LEU A 113 -11.70 12.49 0.11
CA LEU A 113 -12.70 13.09 1.00
C LEU A 113 -13.92 13.60 0.24
N HIS A 114 -13.73 14.22 -0.94
CA HIS A 114 -14.85 14.61 -1.80
C HIS A 114 -15.73 13.39 -2.15
N ASN A 115 -15.14 12.28 -2.60
CA ASN A 115 -15.90 11.07 -2.93
C ASN A 115 -16.61 10.49 -1.69
N ILE A 116 -15.94 10.43 -0.53
CA ILE A 116 -16.56 9.94 0.72
C ILE A 116 -17.75 10.82 1.11
N LYS A 117 -17.61 12.15 1.05
CA LYS A 117 -18.67 13.10 1.42
C LYS A 117 -19.94 12.93 0.59
N PHE A 118 -19.80 12.67 -0.72
CA PHE A 118 -20.93 12.62 -1.65
C PHE A 118 -21.46 11.22 -1.94
N LYS A 119 -20.89 10.17 -1.37
CA LYS A 119 -21.31 8.78 -1.58
C LYS A 119 -21.64 8.14 -0.22
N PRO A 120 -22.93 8.01 0.13
CA PRO A 120 -23.35 7.39 1.39
C PRO A 120 -22.76 5.99 1.64
N LEU A 121 -22.56 5.20 0.58
CA LEU A 121 -21.92 3.89 0.66
C LEU A 121 -20.48 3.93 1.22
N LEU A 122 -19.81 5.09 1.15
CA LEU A 122 -18.48 5.30 1.72
C LEU A 122 -18.54 5.95 3.10
N SER A 123 -19.42 6.93 3.31
CA SER A 123 -19.49 7.69 4.58
C SER A 123 -20.25 6.97 5.69
N GLN A 124 -21.34 6.26 5.38
CA GLN A 124 -22.16 5.55 6.38
C GLN A 124 -21.36 4.53 7.18
N PRO A 125 -20.53 3.66 6.57
CA PRO A 125 -19.74 2.69 7.34
C PRO A 125 -18.73 3.32 8.30
N ILE A 126 -18.28 4.55 8.02
CA ILE A 126 -17.38 5.32 8.91
C ILE A 126 -18.21 5.91 10.06
N LEU A 127 -19.38 6.50 9.77
CA LEU A 127 -20.29 7.09 10.76
C LEU A 127 -20.80 6.06 11.77
N GLU A 128 -21.19 4.86 11.33
CA GLU A 128 -21.63 3.75 12.19
C GLU A 128 -20.62 3.41 13.29
N LEU A 129 -19.33 3.67 13.03
CA LEU A 129 -18.23 3.37 13.93
C LEU A 129 -17.72 4.60 14.68
N HIS A 130 -18.26 5.79 14.39
CA HIS A 130 -17.88 7.04 14.99
C HIS A 130 -18.67 7.32 16.28
N CYS A 131 -18.15 8.23 17.11
CA CYS A 131 -18.83 8.61 18.35
C CYS A 131 -19.88 9.70 18.13
N GLU A 132 -19.79 10.44 17.02
CA GLU A 132 -20.64 11.58 16.70
C GLU A 132 -21.44 11.31 15.42
N ASP A 133 -22.57 12.00 15.26
CA ASP A 133 -23.49 11.81 14.13
C ASP A 133 -22.96 12.44 12.82
N THR A 134 -21.86 13.19 12.87
CA THR A 134 -21.29 13.91 11.71
C THR A 134 -19.80 13.66 11.55
N LEU A 135 -19.35 13.43 10.31
CA LEU A 135 -17.92 13.39 9.99
C LEU A 135 -17.41 14.80 9.76
N HIS A 136 -16.54 15.27 10.66
CA HIS A 136 -15.81 16.50 10.46
C HIS A 136 -14.66 16.27 9.46
N MET A 137 -14.78 16.90 8.29
CA MET A 137 -13.74 16.92 7.26
C MET A 137 -13.24 18.35 7.12
N ASP A 138 -12.02 18.63 7.56
CA ASP A 138 -11.41 19.97 7.50
C ASP A 138 -10.22 19.97 6.55
N GLY A 139 -10.36 20.66 5.42
CA GLY A 139 -9.35 20.82 4.38
C GLY A 139 -8.80 19.51 3.81
N HIS A 140 -7.79 18.96 4.50
CA HIS A 140 -7.04 17.77 4.12
C HIS A 140 -7.03 16.71 5.24
N LEU A 141 -8.02 16.72 6.12
CA LEU A 141 -8.13 15.80 7.24
C LEU A 141 -9.56 15.27 7.36
N LEU A 142 -9.68 13.97 7.56
CA LEU A 142 -10.84 13.32 8.17
C LEU A 142 -10.33 12.57 9.38
N ASP A 143 -10.89 12.86 10.55
CA ASP A 143 -10.63 12.08 11.75
C ASP A 143 -11.94 11.52 12.30
N SER A 144 -11.97 10.21 12.51
CA SER A 144 -13.07 9.51 13.16
C SER A 144 -12.52 8.53 14.20
N LYS A 145 -13.40 7.82 14.90
CA LYS A 145 -13.00 6.90 15.97
C LYS A 145 -12.15 5.74 15.44
N ARG A 146 -12.53 5.17 14.30
CA ARG A 146 -11.93 3.95 13.74
C ARG A 146 -11.15 4.19 12.45
N TYR A 147 -11.27 5.38 11.85
CA TYR A 147 -10.65 5.69 10.56
C TYR A 147 -10.18 7.15 10.48
N ALA A 148 -8.97 7.38 9.99
CA ALA A 148 -8.46 8.72 9.74
C ALA A 148 -7.78 8.79 8.37
N ILE A 149 -7.98 9.89 7.64
CA ILE A 149 -7.30 10.19 6.37
C ILE A 149 -6.60 11.53 6.51
N ILE A 150 -5.28 11.53 6.34
CA ILE A 150 -4.39 12.64 6.68
C ILE A 150 -3.65 13.10 5.43
N GLY A 151 -3.82 14.38 5.06
CA GLY A 151 -3.04 15.05 4.03
C GLY A 151 -1.69 15.49 4.58
N ALA A 152 -0.61 14.78 4.25
CA ALA A 152 0.75 15.12 4.67
C ALA A 152 1.77 14.70 3.59
N ASP A 153 2.91 15.38 3.54
CA ASP A 153 4.04 14.94 2.74
C ASP A 153 4.86 13.91 3.53
N LEU A 154 4.98 12.68 3.03
CA LEU A 154 5.73 11.61 3.70
C LEU A 154 7.23 11.93 3.87
N ARG A 155 7.75 12.93 3.16
CA ARG A 155 9.14 13.41 3.26
C ARG A 155 9.33 14.36 4.45
N ASP A 156 8.25 14.96 4.96
CA ASP A 156 8.26 15.76 6.18
C ASP A 156 7.77 14.93 7.36
N ILE A 157 8.73 14.22 7.99
CA ILE A 157 8.45 13.33 9.12
C ILE A 157 7.85 14.06 10.32
N SER A 158 8.23 15.32 10.53
CA SER A 158 7.72 16.11 11.67
C SER A 158 6.24 16.42 11.48
N GLU A 159 5.86 16.88 10.28
CA GLU A 159 4.46 17.13 9.92
C GLU A 159 3.63 15.84 10.00
N LEU A 160 4.15 14.74 9.45
CA LEU A 160 3.52 13.43 9.47
C LEU A 160 3.19 12.97 10.90
N GLU A 161 4.19 12.99 11.79
CA GLU A 161 4.02 12.54 13.17
C GLU A 161 3.07 13.44 13.96
N GLU A 162 3.17 14.76 13.79
CA GLU A 162 2.28 15.71 14.43
C GLU A 162 0.81 15.43 14.06
N LYS A 163 0.51 15.26 12.77
CA LYS A 163 -0.85 15.02 12.30
C LYS A 163 -1.39 13.64 12.72
N LEU A 164 -0.57 12.60 12.69
CA LEU A 164 -0.96 11.27 13.19
C LEU A 164 -1.28 11.31 14.69
N LYS A 165 -0.46 12.00 15.51
CA LYS A 165 -0.73 12.20 16.94
C LYS A 165 -2.00 13.01 17.19
N LYS A 166 -2.26 14.06 16.39
CA LYS A 166 -3.53 14.81 16.46
C LYS A 166 -4.74 13.92 16.19
N CYS A 167 -4.59 12.91 15.33
CA CYS A 167 -5.61 11.88 15.08
C CYS A 167 -5.57 10.74 16.11
N ASN A 168 -4.95 10.95 17.27
CA ASN A 168 -4.88 9.98 18.37
C ASN A 168 -4.20 8.65 18.02
N MET A 169 -3.16 8.67 17.16
CA MET A 169 -2.28 7.52 16.97
C MET A 169 -1.55 7.18 18.28
N ASN A 170 -1.66 5.92 18.71
CA ASN A 170 -1.03 5.42 19.92
C ASN A 170 0.22 4.61 19.59
N THR A 171 1.38 5.05 20.10
CA THR A 171 2.68 4.40 19.88
C THR A 171 2.88 3.11 20.68
N GLN A 172 2.01 2.85 21.66
CA GLN A 172 2.06 1.64 22.49
C GLN A 172 1.32 0.45 21.86
N LEU A 173 0.45 0.69 20.87
CA LEU A 173 -0.26 -0.40 20.20
C LEU A 173 0.62 -1.05 19.12
N PRO A 174 0.51 -2.38 18.93
CA PRO A 174 1.06 -3.03 17.74
C PRO A 174 0.59 -2.31 16.49
N THR A 175 1.51 -1.92 15.62
CA THR A 175 1.18 -1.12 14.43
C THR A 175 1.75 -1.74 13.16
N LEU A 176 0.88 -1.98 12.19
CA LEU A 176 1.27 -2.35 10.83
C LEU A 176 1.36 -1.08 9.97
N LEU A 177 2.50 -0.88 9.31
CA LEU A 177 2.68 0.16 8.31
C LEU A 177 2.78 -0.48 6.93
N VAL A 178 2.10 0.12 5.95
CA VAL A 178 2.06 -0.38 4.57
C VAL A 178 2.54 0.73 3.63
N THR A 179 3.46 0.40 2.73
CA THR A 179 3.85 1.22 1.58
C THR A 179 3.70 0.40 0.31
N GLU A 180 2.77 0.80 -0.55
CA GLU A 180 2.40 0.04 -1.75
C GLU A 180 2.70 0.86 -3.02
N CYS A 181 3.86 0.62 -3.63
CA CYS A 181 4.48 1.46 -4.67
C CYS A 181 4.62 2.91 -4.22
N VAL A 182 5.33 3.15 -3.10
CA VAL A 182 5.44 4.51 -2.52
C VAL A 182 6.88 4.94 -2.30
N LEU A 183 7.72 4.08 -1.71
CA LEU A 183 9.08 4.47 -1.34
C LEU A 183 9.98 4.75 -2.56
N VAL A 184 9.76 4.05 -3.67
CA VAL A 184 10.47 4.27 -4.95
C VAL A 184 10.31 5.71 -5.50
N TYR A 185 9.29 6.47 -5.09
CA TYR A 185 9.05 7.84 -5.56
C TYR A 185 9.75 8.93 -4.75
N MET A 186 10.43 8.57 -3.66
CA MET A 186 11.22 9.49 -2.85
C MET A 186 12.69 9.07 -2.89
N THR A 187 13.60 9.98 -2.55
CA THR A 187 15.04 9.63 -2.58
C THR A 187 15.35 8.51 -1.58
N PRO A 188 16.47 7.78 -1.75
CA PRO A 188 16.89 6.75 -0.80
C PRO A 188 16.98 7.27 0.64
N GLU A 189 17.43 8.52 0.84
CA GLU A 189 17.55 9.15 2.16
C GLU A 189 16.18 9.45 2.78
N GLN A 190 15.23 9.94 1.97
CA GLN A 190 13.88 10.27 2.44
C GLN A 190 13.12 9.00 2.87
N SER A 191 13.19 7.96 2.04
CA SER A 191 12.56 6.68 2.36
C SER A 191 13.23 5.97 3.53
N ALA A 192 14.56 6.00 3.64
CA ALA A 192 15.27 5.49 4.81
C ALA A 192 14.83 6.23 6.09
N SER A 193 14.66 7.55 6.01
CA SER A 193 14.16 8.37 7.14
C SER A 193 12.75 7.95 7.56
N LEU A 194 11.84 7.69 6.62
CA LEU A 194 10.48 7.21 6.90
C LEU A 194 10.47 5.81 7.52
N ILE A 195 11.28 4.87 6.99
CA ILE A 195 11.41 3.51 7.54
C ILE A 195 11.97 3.56 8.97
N LYS A 196 13.00 4.40 9.20
CA LYS A 196 13.63 4.57 10.51
C LYS A 196 12.70 5.23 11.52
N TRP A 197 11.94 6.23 11.10
CA TRP A 197 10.90 6.85 11.91
C TRP A 197 9.90 5.78 12.38
N ALA A 198 9.35 5.00 11.45
CA ALA A 198 8.41 3.93 11.78
C ALA A 198 8.99 2.93 12.79
N ALA A 199 10.23 2.48 12.59
CA ALA A 199 10.92 1.60 13.53
C ALA A 199 11.13 2.25 14.91
N SER A 200 11.36 3.57 14.97
CA SER A 200 11.63 4.30 16.21
C SER A 200 10.35 4.64 16.98
N SER A 201 9.24 4.88 16.28
CA SER A 201 7.97 5.31 16.88
C SER A 201 7.24 4.19 17.63
N PHE A 202 7.39 2.94 17.21
CA PHE A 202 6.61 1.81 17.74
C PHE A 202 7.50 0.76 18.41
N VAL A 203 7.05 0.25 19.55
CA VAL A 203 7.73 -0.85 20.26
C VAL A 203 7.49 -2.19 19.56
N THR A 204 6.25 -2.43 19.13
CA THR A 204 5.85 -3.61 18.36
C THR A 204 5.27 -3.17 17.03
N ALA A 205 5.91 -3.55 15.92
CA ALA A 205 5.47 -3.14 14.60
C ALA A 205 5.78 -4.15 13.51
N MET A 206 5.05 -4.03 12.41
CA MET A 206 5.32 -4.69 11.14
C MET A 206 5.34 -3.64 10.03
N PHE A 207 6.27 -3.76 9.08
CA PHE A 207 6.33 -2.95 7.88
C PHE A 207 6.09 -3.85 6.68
N VAL A 208 5.23 -3.45 5.75
CA VAL A 208 5.03 -4.13 4.47
C VAL A 208 5.35 -3.14 3.37
N ASN A 209 6.28 -3.51 2.49
CA ASN A 209 6.66 -2.74 1.31
C ASN A 209 6.43 -3.57 0.05
N TYR A 210 5.68 -3.03 -0.90
CA TYR A 210 5.57 -3.55 -2.24
C TYR A 210 6.14 -2.51 -3.22
N GLU A 211 7.15 -2.86 -4.00
CA GLU A 211 7.68 -2.00 -5.07
C GLU A 211 8.59 -2.81 -6.00
N GLN A 212 9.30 -2.12 -6.89
CA GLN A 212 10.20 -2.74 -7.84
C GLN A 212 11.40 -3.46 -7.19
N VAL A 213 11.97 -4.42 -7.91
CA VAL A 213 13.21 -5.13 -7.57
C VAL A 213 13.94 -5.52 -8.87
N ASN A 214 15.22 -5.92 -8.78
CA ASN A 214 16.01 -6.38 -9.92
C ASN A 214 16.18 -5.30 -11.02
N MET A 215 16.17 -4.03 -10.64
CA MET A 215 16.11 -2.90 -11.59
C MET A 215 17.41 -2.58 -12.34
N GLU A 216 18.49 -3.32 -12.09
CA GLU A 216 19.80 -3.09 -12.74
C GLU A 216 19.93 -3.76 -14.12
N ASP A 217 19.06 -4.72 -14.43
CA ASP A 217 19.13 -5.46 -15.68
C ASP A 217 18.56 -4.67 -16.89
N ARG A 218 18.54 -5.30 -18.07
CA ARG A 218 18.05 -4.64 -19.29
C ARG A 218 16.56 -4.30 -19.21
N PHE A 219 15.75 -5.14 -18.59
CA PHE A 219 14.31 -4.91 -18.45
C PHE A 219 14.04 -3.77 -17.46
N GLY A 220 14.70 -3.78 -16.30
CA GLY A 220 14.66 -2.70 -15.33
C GLY A 220 15.01 -1.34 -15.94
N GLN A 221 16.07 -1.27 -16.76
CA GLN A 221 16.45 -0.06 -17.48
C GLN A 221 15.34 0.43 -18.43
N ILE A 222 14.74 -0.47 -19.21
CA ILE A 222 13.63 -0.16 -20.12
C ILE A 222 12.41 0.33 -19.32
N MET A 223 12.12 -0.30 -18.18
CA MET A 223 11.02 0.09 -17.29
C MET A 223 11.21 1.51 -16.75
N VAL A 224 12.41 1.86 -16.27
CA VAL A 224 12.75 3.21 -15.82
C VAL A 224 12.59 4.21 -16.96
N GLU A 225 13.10 3.91 -18.15
CA GLU A 225 12.97 4.79 -19.32
C GLU A 225 11.50 5.02 -19.69
N ASN A 226 10.69 3.97 -19.71
CA ASN A 226 9.25 4.04 -20.01
C ASN A 226 8.49 4.91 -19.01
N LEU A 227 8.82 4.81 -17.72
CA LEU A 227 8.22 5.65 -16.68
C LEU A 227 8.66 7.12 -16.81
N ARG A 228 9.94 7.37 -17.09
CA ARG A 228 10.45 8.73 -17.36
C ARG A 228 9.77 9.39 -18.56
N ARG A 229 9.53 8.63 -19.65
CA ARG A 229 8.78 9.12 -20.82
C ARG A 229 7.35 9.55 -20.47
N ARG A 230 6.77 8.98 -19.40
CA ARG A 230 5.46 9.35 -18.84
C ARG A 230 5.56 10.41 -17.73
N GLN A 231 6.70 11.09 -17.61
CA GLN A 231 6.98 12.10 -16.57
C GLN A 231 6.91 11.54 -15.15
N CYS A 232 7.18 10.24 -14.98
CA CYS A 232 7.22 9.56 -13.68
C CYS A 232 8.66 9.11 -13.40
N ASP A 233 9.41 9.89 -12.63
CA ASP A 233 10.77 9.51 -12.24
C ASP A 233 10.78 8.69 -10.96
N LEU A 234 11.64 7.68 -10.92
CA LEU A 234 11.83 6.77 -9.79
C LEU A 234 13.03 7.23 -8.96
N ALA A 235 12.83 8.27 -8.14
CA ALA A 235 13.88 8.87 -7.32
C ALA A 235 14.58 7.86 -6.39
N GLY A 236 13.89 6.80 -6.00
CA GLY A 236 14.37 5.73 -5.11
C GLY A 236 14.62 4.40 -5.83
N VAL A 237 15.01 4.41 -7.11
CA VAL A 237 15.29 3.17 -7.86
C VAL A 237 16.57 2.45 -7.39
N GLU A 238 17.55 3.18 -6.84
CA GLU A 238 18.85 2.61 -6.41
C GLU A 238 18.70 1.49 -5.36
N PRO A 239 17.85 1.63 -4.32
CA PRO A 239 17.52 0.52 -3.42
C PRO A 239 16.79 -0.68 -4.06
N CYS A 240 16.20 -0.54 -5.24
CA CYS A 240 15.46 -1.60 -5.96
C CYS A 240 16.38 -2.56 -6.73
N LYS A 241 17.64 -2.69 -6.32
CA LYS A 241 18.66 -3.53 -6.94
C LYS A 241 18.35 -5.04 -6.84
N SER A 242 17.99 -5.53 -5.66
CA SER A 242 17.74 -6.95 -5.42
C SER A 242 16.87 -7.18 -4.18
N LEU A 243 16.42 -8.41 -3.95
CA LEU A 243 15.71 -8.76 -2.72
C LEU A 243 16.59 -8.54 -1.48
N GLU A 244 17.91 -8.75 -1.60
CA GLU A 244 18.85 -8.50 -0.51
C GLU A 244 18.98 -7.00 -0.19
N SER A 245 19.02 -6.12 -1.20
CA SER A 245 19.06 -4.67 -0.95
C SER A 245 17.78 -4.19 -0.27
N GLN A 246 16.61 -4.74 -0.65
CA GLN A 246 15.34 -4.42 -0.01
C GLN A 246 15.30 -4.86 1.46
N LYS A 247 15.74 -6.10 1.78
CA LYS A 247 15.87 -6.57 3.17
C LYS A 247 16.85 -5.72 3.98
N GLN A 248 18.03 -5.45 3.41
CA GLN A 248 19.07 -4.68 4.09
C GLN A 248 18.63 -3.25 4.38
N ARG A 249 17.84 -2.64 3.50
CA ARG A 249 17.24 -1.32 3.72
C ARG A 249 16.32 -1.31 4.95
N LEU A 250 15.54 -2.37 5.18
CA LEU A 250 14.70 -2.47 6.38
C LEU A 250 15.57 -2.70 7.62
N LEU A 251 16.46 -3.69 7.59
CA LEU A 251 17.31 -4.04 8.74
C LEU A 251 18.21 -2.88 9.19
N SER A 252 18.86 -2.18 8.25
CA SER A 252 19.73 -1.04 8.55
C SER A 252 18.99 0.17 9.12
N ASN A 253 17.66 0.23 8.98
CA ASN A 253 16.81 1.30 9.49
C ASN A 253 16.00 0.89 10.72
N GLY A 254 16.50 -0.06 11.51
CA GLY A 254 16.00 -0.34 12.86
C GLY A 254 14.98 -1.45 12.98
N TRP A 255 14.77 -2.24 11.92
CA TRP A 255 13.93 -3.44 11.95
C TRP A 255 14.73 -4.67 12.35
N GLU A 256 14.13 -5.59 13.10
CA GLU A 256 14.81 -6.77 13.67
C GLU A 256 14.83 -7.95 12.71
N THR A 257 13.77 -8.11 11.92
CA THR A 257 13.66 -9.13 10.88
C THR A 257 13.30 -8.48 9.56
N ALA A 258 13.67 -9.12 8.45
CA ALA A 258 13.24 -8.75 7.11
C ALA A 258 13.15 -9.98 6.22
N SER A 259 12.03 -10.11 5.53
CA SER A 259 11.77 -11.12 4.50
C SER A 259 11.38 -10.41 3.22
N ALA A 260 11.70 -11.02 2.08
CA ALA A 260 11.36 -10.50 0.77
C ALA A 260 11.21 -11.65 -0.21
N MET A 261 10.25 -11.54 -1.11
CA MET A 261 10.10 -12.42 -2.27
C MET A 261 9.71 -11.60 -3.49
N ASN A 262 10.13 -12.04 -4.67
CA ASN A 262 9.63 -11.44 -5.91
C ASN A 262 8.18 -11.90 -6.16
N MET A 263 7.45 -11.18 -6.99
CA MET A 263 6.04 -11.47 -7.21
C MET A 263 5.81 -12.77 -7.98
N MET A 264 6.81 -13.28 -8.70
CA MET A 264 6.71 -14.57 -9.40
C MET A 264 6.77 -15.75 -8.41
N GLU A 265 7.62 -15.65 -7.39
CA GLU A 265 7.67 -16.59 -6.27
C GLU A 265 6.35 -16.57 -5.49
N LEU A 266 5.80 -15.38 -5.23
CA LEU A 266 4.48 -15.24 -4.59
C LEU A 266 3.37 -15.88 -5.45
N TYR A 267 3.33 -15.56 -6.74
CA TYR A 267 2.35 -16.10 -7.68
C TYR A 267 2.40 -17.63 -7.73
N SER A 268 3.61 -18.20 -7.74
CA SER A 268 3.82 -19.65 -7.74
C SER A 268 3.38 -20.36 -6.45
N ARG A 269 3.23 -19.62 -5.35
CA ARG A 269 2.78 -20.12 -4.04
C ARG A 269 1.28 -19.96 -3.80
N LEU A 270 0.57 -19.28 -4.71
CA LEU A 270 -0.87 -19.12 -4.59
C LEU A 270 -1.58 -20.49 -4.52
N PRO A 271 -2.71 -20.60 -3.79
CA PRO A 271 -3.53 -21.80 -3.82
C PRO A 271 -3.92 -22.15 -5.25
N ARG A 272 -3.79 -23.42 -5.65
CA ARG A 272 -4.11 -23.87 -7.02
C ARG A 272 -5.51 -23.47 -7.47
N THR A 273 -6.47 -23.44 -6.54
CA THR A 273 -7.84 -22.99 -6.81
C THR A 273 -7.91 -21.53 -7.21
N GLU A 274 -7.12 -20.66 -6.57
CA GLU A 274 -7.04 -19.24 -6.93
C GLU A 274 -6.33 -19.06 -8.27
N VAL A 275 -5.24 -19.79 -8.52
CA VAL A 275 -4.55 -19.76 -9.83
C VAL A 275 -5.49 -20.19 -10.94
N SER A 276 -6.17 -21.34 -10.82
CA SER A 276 -7.12 -21.79 -11.83
C SER A 276 -8.26 -20.80 -12.05
N ARG A 277 -8.74 -20.14 -10.99
CA ARG A 277 -9.79 -19.12 -11.09
C ARG A 277 -9.31 -17.92 -11.90
N ILE A 278 -8.19 -17.30 -11.53
CA ILE A 278 -7.70 -16.08 -12.20
C ILE A 278 -7.24 -16.34 -13.63
N GLU A 279 -6.61 -17.49 -13.90
CA GLU A 279 -6.13 -17.83 -15.24
C GLU A 279 -7.28 -18.14 -16.22
N SER A 280 -8.46 -18.50 -15.71
CA SER A 280 -9.66 -18.70 -16.52
C SER A 280 -10.36 -17.39 -16.93
N LEU A 281 -10.04 -16.26 -16.29
CA LEU A 281 -10.65 -14.96 -16.58
C LEU A 281 -10.17 -14.39 -17.92
N GLU A 282 -8.88 -14.55 -18.20
CA GLU A 282 -8.23 -14.02 -19.39
C GLU A 282 -7.18 -14.99 -19.92
N PHE A 283 -7.24 -15.21 -21.24
CA PHE A 283 -6.21 -15.94 -21.96
C PHE A 283 -4.91 -15.13 -22.00
N LEU A 284 -3.80 -15.79 -21.67
CA LEU A 284 -2.44 -15.25 -21.75
C LEU A 284 -1.60 -16.28 -22.52
N ASP A 285 -1.09 -15.89 -23.67
CA ASP A 285 -0.20 -16.68 -24.52
C ASP A 285 1.27 -16.53 -24.13
N GLU A 286 1.72 -15.30 -23.84
CA GLU A 286 3.10 -14.98 -23.51
C GLU A 286 3.36 -15.00 -21.99
N LEU A 287 3.56 -16.20 -21.43
CA LEU A 287 3.88 -16.38 -20.01
C LEU A 287 5.21 -15.74 -19.62
N GLU A 288 6.15 -15.63 -20.56
CA GLU A 288 7.46 -15.02 -20.37
C GLU A 288 7.36 -13.54 -20.00
N LEU A 289 6.38 -12.80 -20.55
CA LEU A 289 6.15 -11.40 -20.18
C LEU A 289 5.64 -11.28 -18.75
N LEU A 290 4.74 -12.16 -18.33
CA LEU A 290 4.25 -12.21 -16.95
C LEU A 290 5.41 -12.53 -15.99
N GLU A 291 6.21 -13.55 -16.30
CA GLU A 291 7.36 -13.93 -15.48
C GLU A 291 8.35 -12.76 -15.37
N GLN A 292 8.71 -12.14 -16.50
CA GLN A 292 9.62 -11.00 -16.51
C GLN A 292 9.07 -9.83 -15.69
N LEU A 293 7.79 -9.48 -15.84
CA LEU A 293 7.16 -8.41 -15.05
C LEU A 293 7.16 -8.74 -13.55
N MET A 294 6.75 -9.96 -13.18
CA MET A 294 6.64 -10.40 -11.79
C MET A 294 7.99 -10.55 -11.08
N GLN A 295 9.05 -10.89 -11.81
CA GLN A 295 10.42 -10.91 -11.28
C GLN A 295 10.97 -9.51 -10.97
N HIS A 296 10.35 -8.45 -11.48
CA HIS A 296 10.76 -7.04 -11.28
C HIS A 296 9.94 -6.28 -10.25
N TYR A 297 9.06 -6.98 -9.52
CA TYR A 297 8.40 -6.47 -8.32
C TYR A 297 8.65 -7.42 -7.15
N CYS A 298 8.63 -6.88 -5.94
CA CYS A 298 8.76 -7.65 -4.72
C CYS A 298 7.76 -7.24 -3.67
N LEU A 299 7.45 -8.20 -2.79
CA LEU A 299 6.79 -7.97 -1.53
C LEU A 299 7.80 -8.23 -0.42
N CYS A 300 8.07 -7.20 0.37
CA CYS A 300 8.97 -7.23 1.52
C CYS A 300 8.19 -6.98 2.79
N TRP A 301 8.55 -7.67 3.87
CA TRP A 301 8.01 -7.36 5.19
C TRP A 301 9.06 -7.50 6.27
N ALA A 302 8.94 -6.65 7.28
CA ALA A 302 9.85 -6.59 8.41
C ALA A 302 9.07 -6.50 9.71
N THR A 303 9.65 -7.01 10.79
CA THR A 303 9.06 -6.92 12.13
C THR A 303 10.07 -6.37 13.13
N LYS A 304 9.54 -5.72 14.18
CA LYS A 304 10.29 -5.27 15.36
C LYS A 304 9.44 -5.56 16.60
N GLY A 305 10.04 -6.12 17.64
CA GLY A 305 9.33 -6.54 18.84
C GLY A 305 8.30 -7.64 18.54
N GLY A 306 7.24 -7.72 19.35
CA GLY A 306 6.13 -8.64 19.08
C GLY A 306 6.47 -10.14 19.12
N SER A 307 7.56 -10.53 19.80
CA SER A 307 7.93 -11.95 19.97
C SER A 307 6.82 -12.75 20.64
N HIS A 308 6.14 -12.17 21.64
CA HIS A 308 4.98 -12.75 22.33
C HIS A 308 3.76 -12.92 21.41
N LEU A 309 3.65 -12.14 20.33
CA LEU A 309 2.60 -12.28 19.31
C LEU A 309 3.02 -13.22 18.17
N GLY A 310 4.29 -13.65 18.13
CA GLY A 310 4.83 -14.45 17.02
C GLY A 310 4.78 -13.72 15.68
N LEU A 311 5.05 -12.41 15.65
CA LEU A 311 5.04 -11.63 14.40
C LEU A 311 6.11 -12.11 13.41
N LYS A 312 7.25 -12.60 13.90
CA LYS A 312 8.34 -13.15 13.08
C LYS A 312 7.93 -14.39 12.27
N ASP A 313 6.84 -15.05 12.66
CA ASP A 313 6.33 -16.26 12.00
C ASP A 313 5.32 -15.91 10.90
N ILE A 314 5.01 -14.63 10.68
CA ILE A 314 4.13 -14.19 9.59
C ILE A 314 4.85 -14.39 8.25
N THR A 315 4.18 -15.09 7.35
CA THR A 315 4.62 -15.32 5.96
C THR A 315 3.51 -14.99 4.99
N CYS A 316 3.89 -14.71 3.75
CA CYS A 316 2.98 -14.60 2.61
C CYS A 316 2.79 -15.95 1.92
#